data_AF-A0A953Q9Q6-F1
#
_entry.id   AF-A0A953Q9Q6-F1
#
_cell.length_a   1.000
_cell.length_b   1.000
_cell.length_c   1.000
_cell.angle_alpha   90.00
_cell.angle_beta   90.00
_cell.angle_gamma   90.00
#
_symmetry.space_group_name_H-M   'P 1'
#
loop_
_entity.id
_entity.type
_entity.pdbx_description
1 polymer ?
#
loop_
_entity_poly.entity_id
_entity_poly.type
_entity_poly.pdbx_seq_one_letter_code
_entity_poly.pdbx_strand_id
1 'polypeptide(L)'
;MELITAVLTRVPTIVLLLGDVAADARTQDLWVILEQQNTIQIDPTIYSMESIKDRLKEVIDGMIGRAPLPKQFMTTVSQHRLTRRDSPLSRPDIHFLSNVKGFPKRVDPDLIRELTNGIGAEDNQYDKLALLWMALRHCTPLDQSAPKEHLVATSRALSGWVGAAAWAGLHGHSYVGVLAALQTIKAISDLVGNSWDEGRESVLSAVNGGLASEYYSSSKLMDNAEDRNILLQRAIEMIEAAIENKESRDRVLPIKASILVALGRRQEALLTFAEVLQLRLDSPNSGPAAIGEAEADLGWGYFQTGRVGKARELLESGTKRLRESGNIAFTVKQLRKLAVVAGTGSLSRSWEALTEAHDLACKHGLTDQMRQMEELPIVGRLLRRRRGRR
;
A
#
# COMPACT_ATOMS: atom_id res chain seq x y z
N MET A 1 16.27 -4.33 8.11
CA MET A 1 16.56 -2.90 7.82
C MET A 1 15.35 -2.21 7.26
N GLU A 2 14.85 -2.53 6.06
CA GLU A 2 13.71 -1.79 5.48
C GLU A 2 12.34 -2.04 6.15
N LEU A 3 12.03 -3.28 6.57
CA LEU A 3 10.86 -3.55 7.43
C LEU A 3 11.02 -2.91 8.81
N ILE A 4 12.23 -2.97 9.38
CA ILE A 4 12.58 -2.31 10.64
C ILE A 4 12.34 -0.80 10.48
N THR A 5 12.80 -0.16 9.41
CA THR A 5 12.45 1.23 9.09
C THR A 5 10.94 1.44 8.95
N ALA A 6 10.20 0.60 8.23
CA ALA A 6 8.74 0.77 8.08
C ALA A 6 7.95 0.62 9.39
N VAL A 7 8.44 -0.20 10.33
CA VAL A 7 7.84 -0.43 11.65
C VAL A 7 8.28 0.64 12.66
N LEU A 8 9.59 0.94 12.73
CA LEU A 8 10.20 1.93 13.62
C LEU A 8 9.74 3.37 13.34
N THR A 9 9.19 3.64 12.16
CA THR A 9 8.78 4.98 11.72
C THR A 9 7.34 5.36 12.05
N ARG A 10 6.59 4.45 12.69
CA ARG A 10 5.14 4.65 12.95
C ARG A 10 4.72 4.38 14.39
N VAL A 11 5.62 3.79 15.18
CA VAL A 11 5.53 3.70 16.64
C VAL A 11 6.70 4.53 17.16
N PRO A 12 6.56 5.37 18.21
CA PRO A 12 7.72 5.95 18.89
C PRO A 12 8.59 4.79 19.40
N THR A 13 9.61 4.45 18.61
CA THR A 13 10.37 3.25 18.84
C THR A 13 11.75 3.64 19.32
N ILE A 14 12.06 3.24 20.55
CA ILE A 14 13.41 3.40 21.07
C ILE A 14 14.24 2.28 20.49
N VAL A 15 15.17 2.66 19.63
CA VAL A 15 16.11 1.72 19.00
C VAL A 15 17.31 1.59 19.92
N LEU A 16 17.43 0.45 20.57
CA LEU A 16 18.59 0.10 21.38
C LEU A 16 19.61 -0.58 20.47
N LEU A 17 20.71 0.11 20.20
CA LEU A 17 21.86 -0.45 19.49
C LEU A 17 22.75 -1.17 20.50
N LEU A 18 22.68 -2.51 20.49
CA LEU A 18 23.53 -3.36 21.30
C LEU A 18 24.82 -3.67 20.52
N GLY A 19 25.76 -2.73 20.53
CA GLY A 19 27.13 -2.89 20.02
C GLY A 19 27.46 -2.10 18.75
N ASP A 20 28.73 -2.18 18.33
CA ASP A 20 29.26 -1.46 17.17
C ASP A 20 28.72 -2.04 15.86
N VAL A 21 27.82 -1.29 15.21
CA VAL A 21 27.37 -1.59 13.85
C VAL A 21 28.36 -0.98 12.87
N ALA A 22 29.04 -1.81 12.09
CA ALA A 22 29.98 -1.35 11.06
C ALA A 22 29.28 -0.38 10.09
N ALA A 23 29.83 0.83 9.95
CA ALA A 23 29.34 1.86 9.04
C ALA A 23 29.63 1.48 7.57
N ASP A 24 28.75 0.66 7.01
CA ASP A 24 28.67 0.45 5.57
C ASP A 24 27.61 1.38 4.95
N ALA A 25 27.62 1.51 3.62
CA ALA A 25 26.68 2.40 2.92
C ALA A 25 25.19 2.09 3.21
N ARG A 26 24.86 0.88 3.69
CA ARG A 26 23.48 0.45 3.99
C ARG A 26 23.06 0.80 5.41
N THR A 27 23.98 0.70 6.35
CA THR A 27 23.81 1.13 7.75
C THR A 27 23.86 2.64 7.88
N GLN A 28 24.59 3.34 6.99
CA GLN A 28 24.56 4.81 6.89
C GLN A 28 23.15 5.34 6.56
N ASP A 29 22.45 4.71 5.60
CA ASP A 29 21.07 5.08 5.23
C ASP A 29 20.09 4.83 6.39
N LEU A 30 20.29 3.75 7.15
CA LEU A 30 19.54 3.52 8.39
C LEU A 30 19.90 4.55 9.45
N TRP A 31 21.18 4.88 9.60
CA TRP A 31 21.66 5.88 10.56
C TRP A 31 21.06 7.24 10.30
N VAL A 32 20.98 7.70 9.06
CA VAL A 32 20.33 8.98 8.72
C VAL A 32 18.84 8.96 9.09
N ILE A 33 18.15 7.83 8.85
CA ILE A 33 16.73 7.70 9.21
C ILE A 33 16.55 7.62 10.73
N LEU A 34 17.46 6.94 11.42
CA LEU A 34 17.48 6.85 12.88
C LEU A 34 17.83 8.18 13.52
N GLU A 35 18.83 8.92 13.05
CA GLU A 35 19.18 10.27 13.53
C GLU A 35 18.04 11.28 13.36
N GLN A 36 17.17 11.07 12.37
CA GLN A 36 15.95 11.86 12.16
C GLN A 36 14.80 11.45 13.09
N GLN A 37 14.84 10.25 13.66
CA GLN A 37 14.08 9.89 14.85
C GLN A 37 14.89 10.40 16.06
N ASN A 38 14.27 10.72 17.20
CA ASN A 38 15.05 11.01 18.41
C ASN A 38 15.71 9.72 18.93
N THR A 39 16.75 9.25 18.25
CA THR A 39 17.46 8.01 18.57
C THR A 39 18.39 8.25 19.72
N ILE A 40 18.30 7.38 20.72
CA ILE A 40 19.11 7.44 21.91
C ILE A 40 20.14 6.34 21.80
N GLN A 41 21.39 6.75 21.61
CA GLN A 41 22.51 5.83 21.68
C GLN A 41 22.73 5.45 23.15
N ILE A 42 22.61 4.16 23.43
CA ILE A 42 22.96 3.58 24.71
C ILE A 42 24.13 2.65 24.45
N ASP A 43 25.30 2.99 24.97
CA ASP A 43 26.48 2.11 24.90
C ASP A 43 26.32 0.98 25.92
N PRO A 44 26.09 -0.27 25.49
CA PRO A 44 25.86 -1.38 26.40
C PRO A 44 27.09 -1.72 27.27
N THR A 45 28.28 -1.20 26.94
CA THR A 45 29.48 -1.38 27.76
C THR A 45 29.53 -0.45 28.97
N ILE A 46 28.74 0.62 28.97
CA ILE A 46 28.74 1.67 29.99
C ILE A 46 27.52 1.55 30.94
N TYR A 47 26.40 0.99 30.47
CA TYR A 47 25.14 0.98 31.23
C TYR A 47 24.78 -0.40 31.80
N SER A 48 24.43 -0.43 33.09
CA SER A 48 23.78 -1.60 33.70
C SER A 48 22.34 -1.78 33.18
N MET A 49 21.80 -3.00 33.25
CA MET A 49 20.45 -3.28 32.75
C MET A 49 19.34 -2.48 33.48
N GLU A 50 19.56 -2.09 34.73
CA GLU A 50 18.67 -1.18 35.47
C GLU A 50 18.76 0.25 34.92
N SER A 51 19.97 0.73 34.64
CA SER A 51 20.19 2.06 34.05
C SER A 51 19.60 2.21 32.64
N ILE A 52 19.60 1.12 31.84
CA ILE A 52 18.95 1.08 30.53
C ILE A 52 17.42 1.23 30.68
N LYS A 53 16.81 0.54 31.65
CA LYS A 53 15.36 0.60 31.91
C LYS A 53 14.91 1.98 32.37
N ASP A 54 15.66 2.62 33.28
CA ASP A 54 15.33 3.96 33.77
C ASP A 54 15.42 5.00 32.65
N ARG A 55 16.45 4.90 31.81
CA ARG A 55 16.61 5.80 30.66
C ARG A 55 15.52 5.60 29.61
N LEU A 56 15.12 4.35 29.34
CA LEU A 56 13.99 4.05 28.45
C LEU A 56 12.70 4.69 28.97
N LYS A 57 12.45 4.62 30.28
CA LYS A 57 11.25 5.17 30.91
C LYS A 57 11.17 6.69 30.78
N GLU A 58 12.25 7.42 31.08
CA GLU A 58 12.35 8.88 30.93
C GLU A 58 12.05 9.34 29.50
N VAL A 59 12.46 8.54 28.52
CA VAL A 59 12.32 8.85 27.10
C VAL A 59 10.91 8.57 26.61
N ILE A 60 10.32 7.45 27.02
CA ILE A 60 8.90 7.14 26.75
C ILE A 60 8.03 8.27 27.31
N ASP A 61 8.28 8.71 28.55
CA ASP A 61 7.52 9.78 29.20
C ASP A 61 7.68 11.13 28.48
N GLY A 62 8.87 11.41 27.91
CA GLY A 62 9.14 12.62 27.12
C GLY A 62 8.63 12.62 25.67
N MET A 63 8.33 11.44 25.10
CA MET A 63 7.87 11.29 23.71
C MET A 63 6.35 11.38 23.54
N ILE A 64 5.58 11.29 24.63
CA ILE A 64 4.13 11.49 24.63
C ILE A 64 3.81 12.91 24.12
N GLY A 65 3.36 13.02 22.87
CA GLY A 65 2.90 14.27 22.24
C GLY A 65 3.86 14.96 21.27
N ARG A 66 5.01 14.37 20.90
CA ARG A 66 6.03 15.00 20.03
C ARG A 66 6.37 14.27 18.73
N ALA A 67 5.62 13.24 18.34
CA ALA A 67 5.87 12.55 17.06
C ALA A 67 5.77 13.53 15.87
N PRO A 68 6.74 13.54 14.92
CA PRO A 68 6.61 14.33 13.71
C PRO A 68 5.34 13.95 12.96
N LEU A 69 4.68 14.94 12.34
CA LEU A 69 3.43 14.70 11.62
C LEU A 69 3.69 13.66 10.51
N PRO A 70 2.86 12.59 10.40
CA PRO A 70 3.02 11.52 9.41
C PRO A 70 3.27 12.02 7.98
N LYS A 71 2.67 13.17 7.65
CA LYS A 71 2.83 13.88 6.37
C LYS A 71 4.27 14.30 6.06
N GLN A 72 4.99 14.92 7.00
CA GLN A 72 6.37 15.37 6.74
C GLN A 72 7.30 14.19 6.49
N PHE A 73 7.12 13.12 7.27
CA PHE A 73 8.02 11.97 7.23
C PHE A 73 7.84 11.10 5.98
N MET A 74 6.59 10.78 5.60
CA MET A 74 6.30 10.00 4.39
C MET A 74 6.74 10.72 3.12
N THR A 75 6.50 12.04 3.05
CA THR A 75 6.97 12.87 1.94
C THR A 75 8.50 12.83 1.85
N THR A 76 9.23 12.97 2.97
CA THR A 76 10.70 12.92 2.98
C THR A 76 11.25 11.55 2.57
N VAL A 77 10.73 10.43 3.07
CA VAL A 77 11.24 9.09 2.70
C VAL A 77 10.91 8.73 1.25
N SER A 78 9.70 9.04 0.78
CA SER A 78 9.32 8.83 -0.62
C SER A 78 10.13 9.72 -1.56
N GLN A 79 10.27 11.02 -1.28
CA GLN A 79 11.08 11.94 -2.07
C GLN A 79 12.56 11.54 -2.05
N HIS A 80 13.13 11.17 -0.90
CA HIS A 80 14.55 10.81 -0.80
C HIS A 80 14.91 9.57 -1.64
N ARG A 81 14.00 8.59 -1.73
CA ARG A 81 14.17 7.40 -2.58
C ARG A 81 13.94 7.68 -4.06
N LEU A 82 13.11 8.67 -4.38
CA LEU A 82 12.81 9.14 -5.73
C LEU A 82 13.77 10.24 -6.24
N THR A 83 14.74 10.69 -5.45
CA THR A 83 15.67 11.79 -5.82
C THR A 83 17.14 11.37 -5.90
N ARG A 84 17.48 10.09 -5.71
CA ARG A 84 18.83 9.61 -6.07
C ARG A 84 19.06 9.88 -7.57
N ARG A 85 20.18 10.55 -7.87
CA ARG A 85 20.54 11.29 -9.09
C ARG A 85 20.47 10.55 -10.43
N ASP A 86 20.19 9.26 -10.46
CA ASP A 86 19.85 8.53 -11.69
C ASP A 86 18.33 8.39 -11.70
N SER A 87 17.65 9.08 -12.62
CA SER A 87 16.17 9.13 -12.73
C SER A 87 15.51 7.84 -12.21
N PRO A 88 14.86 7.82 -11.04
CA PRO A 88 14.29 6.59 -10.52
C PRO A 88 13.14 6.07 -11.38
N LEU A 89 12.57 6.94 -12.22
CA LEU A 89 11.71 6.51 -13.33
C LEU A 89 12.48 5.59 -14.30
N SER A 90 13.78 5.70 -14.49
CA SER A 90 14.56 4.83 -15.38
C SER A 90 14.98 3.48 -14.80
N ARG A 91 14.56 3.11 -13.57
CA ARG A 91 14.90 1.81 -12.97
C ARG A 91 13.68 0.86 -12.90
N PRO A 92 13.25 0.26 -14.03
CA PRO A 92 12.19 -0.75 -14.04
C PRO A 92 12.58 -2.04 -13.29
N ASP A 93 13.87 -2.27 -13.04
CA ASP A 93 14.41 -3.58 -12.62
C ASP A 93 14.66 -3.69 -11.11
N ILE A 94 13.83 -3.05 -10.29
CA ILE A 94 13.90 -3.27 -8.83
C ILE A 94 13.23 -4.61 -8.49
N HIS A 95 14.01 -5.55 -7.97
CA HIS A 95 13.51 -6.82 -7.47
C HIS A 95 13.53 -6.84 -5.94
N PHE A 96 12.56 -7.56 -5.38
CA PHE A 96 12.37 -7.70 -3.95
C PHE A 96 13.64 -8.30 -3.34
N LEU A 97 14.21 -7.61 -2.36
CA LEU A 97 15.42 -8.02 -1.67
C LEU A 97 16.68 -8.17 -2.53
N SER A 98 16.70 -7.72 -3.80
CA SER A 98 17.88 -7.87 -4.66
C SER A 98 19.13 -7.17 -4.14
N ASN A 99 18.96 -6.23 -3.21
CA ASN A 99 20.05 -5.54 -2.52
C ASN A 99 20.24 -6.01 -1.05
N VAL A 100 19.61 -7.11 -0.62
CA VAL A 100 19.70 -7.61 0.77
C VAL A 100 20.60 -8.86 0.81
N LYS A 101 21.65 -8.81 1.65
CA LYS A 101 22.59 -9.93 1.88
C LYS A 101 22.16 -10.70 3.14
N GLY A 102 22.44 -12.01 3.20
CA GLY A 102 22.32 -12.81 4.43
C GLY A 102 21.02 -13.59 4.61
N PHE A 103 20.31 -13.94 3.53
CA PHE A 103 19.17 -14.87 3.62
C PHE A 103 19.63 -16.28 4.04
N PRO A 104 18.79 -17.02 4.79
CA PRO A 104 19.12 -18.37 5.23
C PRO A 104 19.38 -19.29 4.03
N LYS A 105 20.36 -20.19 4.19
CA LYS A 105 20.79 -21.13 3.15
C LYS A 105 19.78 -22.26 2.86
N ARG A 106 18.70 -22.37 3.62
CA ARG A 106 17.67 -23.42 3.48
C ARG A 106 16.30 -22.82 3.25
N VAL A 107 15.72 -23.19 2.11
CA VAL A 107 14.36 -22.88 1.69
C VAL A 107 13.43 -23.96 2.25
N ASP A 108 12.28 -23.57 2.79
CA ASP A 108 11.26 -24.47 3.31
C ASP A 108 9.87 -24.07 2.76
N PRO A 109 9.41 -24.69 1.65
CA PRO A 109 8.15 -24.33 1.02
C PRO A 109 6.91 -24.72 1.84
N ASP A 110 7.03 -25.68 2.76
CA ASP A 110 5.94 -26.06 3.67
C ASP A 110 5.76 -25.00 4.74
N LEU A 111 6.87 -24.55 5.35
CA LEU A 111 6.86 -23.46 6.32
C LEU A 111 6.36 -22.14 5.69
N ILE A 112 6.78 -21.82 4.45
CA ILE A 112 6.24 -20.64 3.74
C ILE A 112 4.73 -20.75 3.59
N ARG A 113 4.21 -21.92 3.19
CA ARG A 113 2.76 -22.15 3.03
C ARG A 113 2.02 -22.04 4.35
N GLU A 114 2.54 -22.66 5.41
CA GLU A 114 1.98 -22.59 6.75
C GLU A 114 1.87 -21.15 7.25
N LEU A 115 2.98 -20.41 7.19
CA LEU A 115 3.03 -18.99 7.59
C LEU A 115 2.12 -18.12 6.72
N THR A 116 1.98 -18.44 5.42
CA THR A 116 1.14 -17.67 4.50
C THR A 116 -0.36 -17.95 4.71
N ASN A 117 -0.73 -19.18 5.04
CA ASN A 117 -2.13 -19.56 5.28
C ASN A 117 -2.72 -18.88 6.53
N GLY A 118 -1.89 -18.61 7.54
CA GLY A 118 -2.31 -17.92 8.76
C GLY A 118 -2.62 -16.43 8.60
N ILE A 119 -2.16 -15.79 7.52
CA ILE A 119 -2.27 -14.33 7.34
C ILE A 119 -3.72 -13.86 7.18
N GLY A 120 -4.59 -14.71 6.62
CA GLY A 120 -5.99 -14.36 6.37
C GLY A 120 -6.78 -14.00 7.63
N ALA A 121 -6.33 -14.46 8.80
CA ALA A 121 -6.96 -14.17 10.08
C ALA A 121 -6.54 -12.82 10.68
N GLU A 122 -5.44 -12.25 10.21
CA GLU A 122 -4.99 -10.94 10.68
C GLU A 122 -5.80 -9.84 10.00
N ASP A 123 -6.13 -8.79 10.75
CA ASP A 123 -6.88 -7.65 10.25
C ASP A 123 -6.01 -6.41 10.07
N ASN A 124 -4.93 -6.32 10.83
CA ASN A 124 -3.98 -5.21 10.81
C ASN A 124 -2.88 -5.44 9.77
N GLN A 125 -2.64 -4.46 8.90
CA GLN A 125 -1.66 -4.61 7.81
C GLN A 125 -0.21 -4.73 8.30
N TYR A 126 0.14 -4.17 9.45
CA TYR A 126 1.49 -4.28 10.00
C TYR A 126 1.78 -5.66 10.53
N ASP A 127 0.82 -6.25 11.23
CA ASP A 127 0.93 -7.61 11.74
C ASP A 127 1.03 -8.59 10.58
N LYS A 128 0.25 -8.38 9.50
CA LYS A 128 0.42 -9.09 8.23
C LYS A 128 1.83 -8.97 7.68
N LEU A 129 2.37 -7.75 7.58
CA LEU A 129 3.72 -7.52 7.07
C LEU A 129 4.79 -8.21 7.91
N ALA A 130 4.62 -8.24 9.24
CA ALA A 130 5.54 -8.93 10.14
C ALA A 130 5.53 -10.45 9.91
N LEU A 131 4.35 -11.07 9.81
CA LEU A 131 4.21 -12.51 9.52
C LEU A 131 4.71 -12.85 8.11
N LEU A 132 4.36 -12.05 7.12
CA LEU A 132 4.83 -12.18 5.74
C LEU A 132 6.35 -12.06 5.65
N TRP A 133 6.95 -11.16 6.42
CA TRP A 133 8.40 -11.07 6.51
C TRP A 133 9.01 -12.36 7.04
N MET A 134 8.41 -12.97 8.07
CA MET A 134 8.88 -14.26 8.57
C MET A 134 8.86 -15.32 7.48
N ALA A 135 7.79 -15.41 6.69
CA ALA A 135 7.69 -16.32 5.54
C ALA A 135 8.73 -16.01 4.46
N LEU A 136 8.87 -14.74 4.07
CA LEU A 136 9.78 -14.30 3.02
C LEU A 136 11.26 -14.50 3.35
N ARG A 137 11.61 -14.64 4.65
CA ARG A 137 12.96 -15.06 5.05
C ARG A 137 13.30 -16.47 4.58
N HIS A 138 12.32 -17.34 4.37
CA HIS A 138 12.54 -18.71 3.92
C HIS A 138 12.48 -18.84 2.39
N CYS A 139 12.23 -17.75 1.66
CA CYS A 139 12.17 -17.77 0.20
C CYS A 139 13.56 -17.96 -0.43
N THR A 140 13.56 -18.53 -1.64
CA THR A 140 14.76 -18.68 -2.46
C THR A 140 15.12 -17.35 -3.12
N PRO A 141 16.42 -17.03 -3.31
CA PRO A 141 16.82 -16.06 -4.32
C PRO A 141 16.19 -16.42 -5.68
N LEU A 142 15.90 -15.41 -6.50
CA LEU A 142 15.53 -15.61 -7.90
C LEU A 142 16.70 -16.28 -8.64
N ASP A 143 16.61 -17.60 -8.83
CA ASP A 143 17.59 -18.40 -9.55
C ASP A 143 16.82 -19.33 -10.52
N GLN A 144 17.32 -19.44 -11.75
CA GLN A 144 16.79 -20.34 -12.77
C GLN A 144 16.93 -21.82 -12.36
N SER A 145 17.87 -22.13 -11.46
CA SER A 145 18.05 -23.47 -10.92
C SER A 145 17.09 -23.82 -9.77
N ALA A 146 16.31 -22.84 -9.28
CA ALA A 146 15.42 -23.05 -8.14
C ALA A 146 14.24 -23.96 -8.50
N PRO A 147 13.83 -24.90 -7.62
CA PRO A 147 12.65 -25.72 -7.83
C PRO A 147 11.38 -24.88 -8.06
N LYS A 148 10.57 -25.26 -9.06
CA LYS A 148 9.31 -24.57 -9.43
C LYS A 148 8.39 -24.34 -8.22
N GLU A 149 8.27 -25.34 -7.35
CA GLU A 149 7.44 -25.25 -6.14
C GLU A 149 7.90 -24.17 -5.15
N HIS A 150 9.21 -23.92 -5.05
CA HIS A 150 9.77 -22.85 -4.22
C HIS A 150 9.45 -21.47 -4.80
N LEU A 151 9.54 -21.34 -6.13
CA LEU A 151 9.20 -20.11 -6.85
C LEU A 151 7.71 -19.78 -6.68
N VAL A 152 6.83 -20.78 -6.80
CA VAL A 152 5.38 -20.63 -6.58
C VAL A 152 5.06 -20.25 -5.12
N ALA A 153 5.69 -20.89 -4.13
CA ALA A 153 5.52 -20.54 -2.73
C ALA A 153 5.99 -19.10 -2.44
N THR A 154 7.12 -18.70 -3.01
CA THR A 154 7.67 -17.34 -2.91
C THR A 154 6.72 -16.31 -3.52
N SER A 155 6.19 -16.58 -4.71
CA SER A 155 5.19 -15.73 -5.36
C SER A 155 3.94 -15.52 -4.49
N ARG A 156 3.41 -16.58 -3.87
CA ARG A 156 2.27 -16.48 -2.93
C ARG A 156 2.55 -15.57 -1.75
N ALA A 157 3.70 -15.74 -1.10
CA ALA A 157 4.11 -14.86 0.00
C ALA A 157 4.26 -13.41 -0.48
N LEU A 158 4.85 -13.19 -1.66
CA LEU A 158 4.98 -11.86 -2.25
C LEU A 158 3.63 -11.23 -2.61
N SER A 159 2.64 -12.00 -3.07
CA SER A 159 1.29 -11.47 -3.32
C SER A 159 0.62 -11.01 -2.02
N GLY A 160 0.78 -11.78 -0.93
CA GLY A 160 0.34 -11.35 0.40
C GLY A 160 1.04 -10.07 0.85
N TRP A 161 2.36 -9.98 0.61
CA TRP A 161 3.16 -8.78 0.87
C TRP A 161 2.65 -7.58 0.09
N VAL A 162 2.45 -7.70 -1.23
CA VAL A 162 1.92 -6.65 -2.09
C VAL A 162 0.60 -6.11 -1.55
N GLY A 163 -0.32 -7.00 -1.18
CA GLY A 163 -1.61 -6.62 -0.59
C GLY A 163 -1.45 -5.79 0.68
N ALA A 164 -0.69 -6.28 1.66
CA ALA A 164 -0.51 -5.59 2.93
C ALA A 164 0.32 -4.30 2.80
N ALA A 165 1.39 -4.34 2.02
CA ALA A 165 2.30 -3.23 1.77
C ALA A 165 1.60 -2.07 1.07
N ALA A 166 0.70 -2.33 0.11
CA ALA A 166 -0.08 -1.30 -0.55
C ALA A 166 -0.97 -0.54 0.44
N TRP A 167 -1.71 -1.25 1.29
CA TRP A 167 -2.57 -0.62 2.29
C TRP A 167 -1.79 0.11 3.40
N ALA A 168 -0.60 -0.40 3.74
CA ALA A 168 0.35 0.26 4.61
C ALA A 168 1.06 1.46 3.92
N GLY A 169 0.87 1.70 2.63
CA GLY A 169 1.47 2.83 1.91
C GLY A 169 2.95 2.67 1.59
N LEU A 170 3.44 1.43 1.43
CA LEU A 170 4.81 1.12 0.99
C LEU A 170 4.92 1.11 -0.56
N HIS A 171 4.44 2.19 -1.17
CA HIS A 171 4.51 2.42 -2.62
C HIS A 171 5.89 2.97 -3.05
N GLY A 172 6.18 2.88 -4.34
CA GLY A 172 7.39 3.40 -4.97
C GLY A 172 8.59 2.46 -4.93
N HIS A 173 9.78 3.02 -5.18
CA HIS A 173 11.03 2.29 -5.44
C HIS A 173 11.76 1.86 -4.15
N SER A 174 11.11 1.08 -3.29
CA SER A 174 11.75 0.39 -2.15
C SER A 174 12.03 -1.06 -2.51
N TYR A 175 13.17 -1.63 -2.07
CA TYR A 175 13.48 -3.04 -2.30
C TYR A 175 12.57 -3.99 -1.51
N VAL A 176 11.89 -3.51 -0.48
CA VAL A 176 10.77 -4.19 0.18
C VAL A 176 9.40 -3.58 -0.15
N GLY A 177 9.31 -2.72 -1.17
CA GLY A 177 8.07 -2.06 -1.57
C GLY A 177 7.18 -2.92 -2.45
N VAL A 178 5.98 -2.40 -2.73
CA VAL A 178 5.01 -3.06 -3.63
C VAL A 178 5.58 -3.28 -5.02
N LEU A 179 6.26 -2.28 -5.60
CA LEU A 179 6.83 -2.37 -6.94
C LEU A 179 7.87 -3.49 -7.06
N ALA A 180 8.80 -3.59 -6.10
CA ALA A 180 9.85 -4.61 -6.09
C ALA A 180 9.27 -6.02 -5.94
N ALA A 181 8.26 -6.18 -5.10
CA ALA A 181 7.54 -7.44 -4.94
C ALA A 181 6.83 -7.85 -6.24
N LEU A 182 6.10 -6.93 -6.89
CA LEU A 182 5.41 -7.20 -8.16
C LEU A 182 6.38 -7.55 -9.30
N GLN A 183 7.50 -6.83 -9.44
CA GLN A 183 8.53 -7.16 -10.44
C GLN A 183 9.18 -8.52 -10.18
N THR A 184 9.29 -8.93 -8.92
CA THR A 184 9.76 -10.27 -8.55
C THR A 184 8.75 -11.35 -8.92
N ILE A 185 7.46 -11.11 -8.65
CA ILE A 185 6.39 -12.02 -9.07
C ILE A 185 6.36 -12.14 -10.60
N LYS A 186 6.56 -11.03 -11.33
CA LYS A 186 6.68 -11.03 -12.80
C LYS A 186 7.83 -11.92 -13.27
N ALA A 187 9.03 -11.71 -12.72
CA ALA A 187 10.20 -12.53 -13.04
C ALA A 187 9.97 -14.02 -12.73
N ILE A 188 9.30 -14.34 -11.60
CA ILE A 188 8.90 -15.72 -11.29
C ILE A 188 7.92 -16.25 -12.33
N SER A 189 6.94 -15.46 -12.76
CA SER A 189 5.96 -15.85 -13.78
C SER A 189 6.64 -16.20 -15.10
N ASP A 190 7.61 -15.39 -15.53
CA ASP A 190 8.37 -15.60 -16.76
C ASP A 190 9.22 -16.87 -16.69
N LEU A 191 9.79 -17.19 -15.51
CA LEU A 191 10.60 -18.40 -15.29
C LEU A 191 9.77 -19.68 -15.20
N VAL A 192 8.64 -19.64 -14.49
CA VAL A 192 7.79 -20.81 -14.21
C VAL A 192 6.87 -21.13 -15.39
N GLY A 193 6.67 -20.16 -16.28
CA GLY A 193 5.66 -20.15 -17.33
C GLY A 193 4.26 -19.91 -16.77
N ASN A 194 3.39 -19.34 -17.62
CA ASN A 194 1.96 -19.22 -17.32
C ASN A 194 1.32 -20.61 -17.37
N SER A 195 1.51 -21.45 -16.34
CA SER A 195 0.71 -22.65 -16.19
C SER A 195 -0.69 -22.22 -15.74
N TRP A 196 -1.58 -22.05 -16.72
CA TRP A 196 -3.02 -22.06 -16.51
C TRP A 196 -3.42 -23.49 -16.15
N ASP A 197 -3.05 -23.95 -14.96
CA ASP A 197 -3.60 -25.19 -14.43
C ASP A 197 -5.10 -24.94 -14.20
N GLU A 198 -5.93 -25.65 -14.96
CA GLU A 198 -7.38 -25.61 -14.87
C GLU A 198 -7.82 -25.77 -13.40
N GLY A 199 -8.29 -24.68 -12.80
CA GLY A 199 -8.85 -24.67 -11.44
C GLY A 199 -8.02 -24.00 -10.35
N ARG A 200 -6.80 -23.54 -10.62
CA ARG A 200 -6.06 -22.66 -9.68
C ARG A 200 -5.75 -21.35 -10.37
N GLU A 201 -6.53 -20.32 -10.05
CA GLU A 201 -6.27 -18.94 -10.44
C GLU A 201 -4.80 -18.63 -10.15
N SER A 202 -3.99 -18.57 -11.21
CA SER A 202 -2.55 -18.52 -11.09
C SER A 202 -2.19 -17.20 -10.43
N VAL A 203 -1.59 -17.27 -9.24
CA VAL A 203 -0.98 -16.13 -8.54
C VAL A 203 0.00 -15.35 -9.44
N LEU A 204 0.45 -15.99 -10.53
CA LEU A 204 1.34 -15.46 -11.55
C LEU A 204 0.62 -14.75 -12.71
N SER A 205 -0.70 -14.93 -12.90
CA SER A 205 -1.41 -14.38 -14.06
C SER A 205 -1.86 -12.92 -13.91
N ALA A 206 -2.02 -12.40 -12.69
CA ALA A 206 -2.60 -11.06 -12.43
C ALA A 206 -1.56 -9.95 -12.13
N VAL A 207 -0.33 -10.10 -12.63
CA VAL A 207 0.80 -9.25 -12.23
C VAL A 207 0.76 -7.87 -12.88
N ASN A 208 0.32 -7.77 -14.14
CA ASN A 208 0.32 -6.50 -14.84
C ASN A 208 -0.79 -5.58 -14.28
N GLY A 209 -1.94 -6.11 -13.88
CA GLY A 209 -2.94 -5.36 -13.13
C GLY A 209 -2.39 -4.79 -11.81
N GLY A 210 -1.60 -5.59 -11.08
CA GLY A 210 -0.88 -5.13 -9.88
C GLY A 210 0.11 -3.99 -10.16
N LEU A 211 0.95 -4.15 -11.20
CA LEU A 211 1.93 -3.13 -11.61
C LEU A 211 1.25 -1.83 -12.04
N ALA A 212 0.15 -1.91 -12.80
CA ALA A 212 -0.64 -0.73 -13.17
C ALA A 212 -1.15 0.03 -11.94
N SER A 213 -1.67 -0.71 -10.94
CA SER A 213 -2.15 -0.13 -9.68
C SER A 213 -1.03 0.55 -8.89
N GLU A 214 0.17 -0.03 -8.91
CA GLU A 214 1.35 0.51 -8.23
C GLU A 214 1.86 1.78 -8.91
N TYR A 215 2.04 1.78 -10.23
CA TYR A 215 2.44 2.99 -10.97
C TYR A 215 1.41 4.12 -10.78
N TYR A 216 0.12 3.79 -10.83
CA TYR A 216 -0.93 4.75 -10.53
C TYR A 216 -0.82 5.32 -9.11
N SER A 217 -0.59 4.47 -8.10
CA SER A 217 -0.47 4.90 -6.70
C SER A 217 0.80 5.73 -6.47
N SER A 218 1.92 5.31 -7.04
CA SER A 218 3.19 6.04 -7.04
C SER A 218 3.07 7.42 -7.69
N SER A 219 2.27 7.56 -8.76
CA SER A 219 2.07 8.86 -9.42
C SER A 219 1.48 9.94 -8.49
N LYS A 220 0.71 9.53 -7.48
CA LYS A 220 0.12 10.44 -6.48
C LYS A 220 1.14 10.98 -5.48
N LEU A 221 2.33 10.38 -5.42
CA LEU A 221 3.43 10.81 -4.56
C LEU A 221 4.37 11.80 -5.27
N MET A 222 4.17 12.04 -6.57
CA MET A 222 5.00 12.97 -7.35
C MET A 222 4.51 14.41 -7.19
N ASP A 223 5.42 15.31 -6.85
CA ASP A 223 5.13 16.75 -6.77
C ASP A 223 5.09 17.41 -8.14
N ASN A 224 5.91 16.94 -9.09
CA ASN A 224 5.93 17.48 -10.45
C ASN A 224 4.97 16.73 -11.38
N ALA A 225 4.44 17.45 -12.36
CA ALA A 225 3.43 16.93 -13.28
C ALA A 225 4.00 16.00 -14.36
N GLU A 226 5.26 16.19 -14.73
CA GLU A 226 5.93 15.40 -15.78
C GLU A 226 6.16 13.96 -15.32
N ASP A 227 6.79 13.75 -14.16
CA ASP A 227 7.02 12.43 -13.56
C ASP A 227 5.70 11.71 -13.27
N ARG A 228 4.69 12.48 -12.82
CA ARG A 228 3.33 11.96 -12.63
C ARG A 228 2.79 11.39 -13.94
N ASN A 229 2.90 12.13 -15.04
CA ASN A 229 2.42 11.70 -16.35
C ASN A 229 3.20 10.48 -16.87
N ILE A 230 4.52 10.42 -16.67
CA ILE A 230 5.32 9.25 -17.02
C ILE A 230 4.81 7.99 -16.30
N LEU A 231 4.55 8.10 -14.99
CA LEU A 231 4.01 6.97 -14.21
C LEU A 231 2.59 6.59 -14.63
N LEU A 232 1.73 7.56 -14.93
CA LEU A 232 0.39 7.29 -15.44
C LEU A 232 0.42 6.60 -16.82
N GLN A 233 1.35 7.00 -17.69
CA GLN A 233 1.53 6.36 -19.01
C GLN A 233 1.98 4.91 -18.86
N ARG A 234 2.95 4.63 -17.97
CA ARG A 234 3.35 3.25 -17.63
C ARG A 234 2.22 2.44 -17.04
N ALA A 235 1.38 3.06 -16.21
CA ALA A 235 0.21 2.39 -15.67
C ALA A 235 -0.72 1.95 -16.80
N ILE A 236 -0.92 2.77 -17.84
CA ILE A 236 -1.70 2.39 -19.04
C ILE A 236 -1.04 1.25 -19.82
N GLU A 237 0.28 1.31 -20.06
CA GLU A 237 1.01 0.22 -20.73
C GLU A 237 0.83 -1.11 -20.00
N MET A 238 0.83 -1.10 -18.66
CA MET A 238 0.57 -2.31 -17.87
C MET A 238 -0.90 -2.77 -17.95
N ILE A 239 -1.87 -1.85 -18.07
CA ILE A 239 -3.27 -2.22 -18.34
C ILE A 239 -3.40 -2.90 -19.70
N GLU A 240 -2.73 -2.38 -20.73
CA GLU A 240 -2.74 -2.96 -22.08
C GLU A 240 -2.12 -4.35 -22.07
N ALA A 241 -0.95 -4.51 -21.45
CA ALA A 241 -0.30 -5.80 -21.27
C ALA A 241 -1.15 -6.78 -20.44
N ALA A 242 -1.89 -6.31 -19.43
CA ALA A 242 -2.81 -7.15 -18.66
C ALA A 242 -3.95 -7.69 -19.55
N ILE A 243 -4.53 -6.83 -20.39
CA ILE A 243 -5.61 -7.19 -21.32
C ILE A 243 -5.10 -8.18 -22.39
N GLU A 244 -3.92 -7.92 -22.96
CA GLU A 244 -3.27 -8.82 -23.93
C GLU A 244 -3.00 -10.20 -23.32
N ASN A 245 -2.57 -10.23 -22.06
CA ASN A 245 -2.36 -11.47 -21.30
C ASN A 245 -3.65 -12.11 -20.77
N LYS A 246 -4.82 -11.60 -21.18
CA LYS A 246 -6.15 -12.11 -20.79
C LYS A 246 -6.38 -12.10 -19.28
N GLU A 247 -5.80 -11.13 -18.57
CA GLU A 247 -6.19 -10.84 -17.19
C GLU A 247 -7.67 -10.42 -17.15
N SER A 248 -8.33 -10.72 -16.03
CA SER A 248 -9.77 -10.49 -15.91
C SER A 248 -10.13 -9.01 -16.02
N ARG A 249 -11.01 -8.67 -16.97
CA ARG A 249 -11.41 -7.28 -17.26
C ARG A 249 -12.04 -6.59 -16.06
N ASP A 250 -12.86 -7.30 -15.28
CA ASP A 250 -13.51 -6.78 -14.07
C ASP A 250 -12.53 -6.37 -12.94
N ARG A 251 -11.28 -6.88 -13.00
CA ARG A 251 -10.17 -6.52 -12.10
C ARG A 251 -9.32 -5.38 -12.65
N VAL A 252 -9.08 -5.35 -13.96
CA VAL A 252 -8.17 -4.41 -14.62
C VAL A 252 -8.84 -3.08 -14.97
N LEU A 253 -10.09 -3.09 -15.44
CA LEU A 253 -10.82 -1.89 -15.85
C LEU A 253 -11.07 -0.86 -14.72
N PRO A 254 -11.31 -1.24 -13.44
CA PRO A 254 -11.41 -0.25 -12.35
C PRO A 254 -10.13 0.59 -12.18
N ILE A 255 -8.97 -0.04 -12.39
CA ILE A 255 -7.66 0.62 -12.33
C ILE A 255 -7.52 1.56 -13.53
N LYS A 256 -7.85 1.09 -14.75
CA LYS A 256 -7.90 1.92 -15.97
C LYS A 256 -8.76 3.16 -15.77
N ALA A 257 -9.97 3.01 -15.25
CA ALA A 257 -10.88 4.13 -15.01
C ALA A 257 -10.29 5.15 -14.02
N SER A 258 -9.62 4.67 -12.96
CA SER A 258 -8.94 5.53 -11.98
C SER A 258 -7.77 6.31 -12.60
N ILE A 259 -7.00 5.70 -13.51
CA ILE A 259 -5.94 6.34 -14.28
C ILE A 259 -6.53 7.40 -15.23
N LEU A 260 -7.61 7.07 -15.94
CA LEU A 260 -8.31 8.02 -16.83
C LEU A 260 -8.82 9.25 -16.07
N VAL A 261 -9.32 9.09 -14.84
CA VAL A 261 -9.67 10.24 -13.98
C VAL A 261 -8.45 11.12 -13.70
N ALA A 262 -7.30 10.52 -13.35
CA ALA A 262 -6.07 11.26 -13.07
C ALA A 262 -5.52 12.00 -14.32
N LEU A 263 -5.76 11.45 -15.51
CA LEU A 263 -5.45 12.07 -16.80
C LEU A 263 -6.50 13.10 -17.26
N GLY A 264 -7.55 13.36 -16.47
CA GLY A 264 -8.63 14.30 -16.82
C GLY A 264 -9.65 13.77 -17.85
N ARG A 265 -9.54 12.51 -18.28
CA ARG A 265 -10.45 11.82 -19.23
C ARG A 265 -11.71 11.31 -18.52
N ARG A 266 -12.44 12.24 -17.87
CA ARG A 266 -13.51 11.92 -16.91
C ARG A 266 -14.72 11.21 -17.52
N GLN A 267 -15.12 11.59 -18.75
CA GLN A 267 -16.27 10.97 -19.41
C GLN A 267 -15.99 9.52 -19.80
N GLU A 268 -14.78 9.24 -20.28
CA GLU A 268 -14.35 7.88 -20.59
C GLU A 268 -14.22 7.03 -19.33
N ALA A 269 -13.62 7.60 -18.27
CA ALA A 269 -13.57 6.93 -16.97
C ALA A 269 -14.96 6.56 -16.44
N LEU A 270 -15.95 7.45 -16.58
CA LEU A 270 -17.35 7.17 -16.20
C LEU A 270 -17.91 5.96 -16.95
N LEU A 271 -17.70 5.89 -18.27
CA LEU A 271 -18.14 4.76 -19.08
C LEU A 271 -17.42 3.47 -18.68
N THR A 272 -16.12 3.54 -18.41
CA THR A 272 -15.34 2.37 -17.93
C THR A 272 -15.81 1.90 -16.56
N PHE A 273 -16.13 2.79 -15.61
CA PHE A 273 -16.72 2.38 -14.32
C PHE A 273 -18.10 1.74 -14.48
N ALA A 274 -18.93 2.24 -15.42
CA ALA A 274 -20.22 1.64 -15.69
C ALA A 274 -20.09 0.23 -16.27
N GLU A 275 -19.13 0.03 -17.18
CA GLU A 275 -18.79 -1.30 -17.72
C GLU A 275 -18.35 -2.26 -16.61
N VAL A 276 -17.51 -1.82 -15.67
CA VAL A 276 -17.10 -2.63 -14.51
C VAL A 276 -18.30 -3.09 -13.69
N LEU A 277 -19.22 -2.18 -13.37
CA LEU A 277 -20.40 -2.53 -12.59
C LEU A 277 -21.26 -3.56 -13.34
N GLN A 278 -21.46 -3.37 -14.64
CA GLN A 278 -22.20 -4.31 -15.47
C GLN A 278 -21.54 -5.71 -15.48
N LEU A 279 -20.22 -5.78 -15.72
CA LEU A 279 -19.46 -7.04 -15.68
C LEU A 279 -19.61 -7.76 -14.34
N ARG A 280 -19.62 -7.02 -13.23
CA ARG A 280 -19.77 -7.63 -11.90
C ARG A 280 -21.22 -8.06 -11.64
N LEU A 281 -22.22 -7.32 -12.10
CA LEU A 281 -23.63 -7.72 -11.98
C LEU A 281 -23.97 -8.95 -12.83
N ASP A 282 -23.37 -9.08 -14.01
CA ASP A 282 -23.60 -10.21 -14.92
C ASP A 282 -22.81 -11.47 -14.53
N SER A 283 -21.80 -11.33 -13.67
CA SER A 283 -20.97 -12.45 -13.22
C SER A 283 -21.64 -13.20 -12.05
N PRO A 284 -21.87 -14.52 -12.17
CA PRO A 284 -22.49 -15.32 -11.11
C PRO A 284 -21.62 -15.46 -9.86
N ASN A 285 -20.33 -15.12 -9.95
CA ASN A 285 -19.36 -15.25 -8.86
C ASN A 285 -19.09 -13.92 -8.14
N SER A 286 -19.73 -12.82 -8.54
CA SER A 286 -19.50 -11.52 -7.91
C SER A 286 -20.19 -11.43 -6.55
N GLY A 287 -19.39 -11.40 -5.49
CA GLY A 287 -19.91 -11.16 -4.14
C GLY A 287 -20.38 -9.70 -3.92
N PRO A 288 -21.16 -9.45 -2.84
CA PRO A 288 -21.65 -8.12 -2.49
C PRO A 288 -20.55 -7.05 -2.38
N ALA A 289 -19.35 -7.44 -1.91
CA ALA A 289 -18.20 -6.54 -1.81
C ALA A 289 -17.76 -6.01 -3.18
N ALA A 290 -17.69 -6.89 -4.19
CA ALA A 290 -17.25 -6.53 -5.54
C ALA A 290 -18.27 -5.59 -6.21
N ILE A 291 -19.56 -5.86 -6.04
CA ILE A 291 -20.63 -4.97 -6.52
C ILE A 291 -20.55 -3.63 -5.80
N GLY A 292 -20.40 -3.64 -4.47
CA GLY A 292 -20.30 -2.42 -3.67
C GLY A 292 -19.11 -1.53 -4.03
N GLU A 293 -17.95 -2.12 -4.33
CA GLU A 293 -16.80 -1.38 -4.82
C GLU A 293 -17.10 -0.72 -6.18
N ALA A 294 -17.72 -1.45 -7.11
CA ALA A 294 -18.03 -0.92 -8.44
C ALA A 294 -19.11 0.16 -8.41
N GLU A 295 -20.14 0.02 -7.57
CA GLU A 295 -21.13 1.07 -7.31
C GLU A 295 -20.44 2.34 -6.81
N ALA A 296 -19.56 2.23 -5.81
CA ALA A 296 -18.86 3.37 -5.23
C ALA A 296 -17.88 4.03 -6.22
N ASP A 297 -17.18 3.24 -7.03
CA ASP A 297 -16.29 3.74 -8.07
C ASP A 297 -17.06 4.43 -9.22
N LEU A 298 -18.20 3.89 -9.64
CA LEU A 298 -19.11 4.57 -10.57
C LEU A 298 -19.69 5.86 -9.96
N GLY A 299 -20.07 5.85 -8.69
CA GLY A 299 -20.49 7.03 -7.95
C GLY A 299 -19.41 8.12 -7.97
N TRP A 300 -18.14 7.74 -7.82
CA TRP A 300 -17.02 8.67 -7.99
C TRP A 300 -16.91 9.22 -9.42
N GLY A 301 -17.09 8.39 -10.44
CA GLY A 301 -17.16 8.84 -11.84
C GLY A 301 -18.26 9.89 -12.07
N TYR A 302 -19.45 9.69 -11.49
CA TYR A 302 -20.53 10.66 -11.55
C TYR A 302 -20.18 11.97 -10.83
N PHE A 303 -19.47 11.90 -9.71
CA PHE A 303 -19.02 13.10 -9.01
C PHE A 303 -18.05 13.92 -9.87
N GLN A 304 -17.08 13.25 -10.51
CA GLN A 304 -16.10 13.90 -11.38
C GLN A 304 -16.74 14.59 -12.60
N THR A 305 -17.91 14.13 -13.03
CA THR A 305 -18.69 14.71 -14.14
C THR A 305 -19.79 15.68 -13.67
N GLY A 306 -19.79 16.07 -12.39
CA GLY A 306 -20.71 17.08 -11.82
C GLY A 306 -22.09 16.55 -11.41
N ARG A 307 -22.35 15.24 -11.55
CA ARG A 307 -23.65 14.62 -11.21
C ARG A 307 -23.69 14.20 -9.73
N VAL A 308 -23.64 15.19 -8.84
CA VAL A 308 -23.49 15.01 -7.39
C VAL A 308 -24.61 14.14 -6.76
N GLY A 309 -25.86 14.29 -7.21
CA GLY A 309 -26.99 13.51 -6.70
C GLY A 309 -26.80 12.00 -6.91
N LYS A 310 -26.50 11.61 -8.15
CA LYS A 310 -26.27 10.19 -8.50
C LYS A 310 -24.99 9.65 -7.86
N ALA A 311 -23.96 10.49 -7.76
CA ALA A 311 -22.73 10.15 -7.06
C ALA A 311 -22.97 9.76 -5.59
N ARG A 312 -23.80 10.54 -4.89
CA ARG A 312 -24.15 10.29 -3.48
C ARG A 312 -24.89 8.97 -3.32
N GLU A 313 -25.95 8.76 -4.12
CA GLU A 313 -26.76 7.53 -4.08
C GLU A 313 -25.89 6.28 -4.22
N LEU A 314 -25.00 6.26 -5.23
CA LEU A 314 -24.15 5.11 -5.50
C LEU A 314 -23.03 4.93 -4.46
N LEU A 315 -22.43 6.01 -3.96
CA LEU A 315 -21.43 5.93 -2.90
C LEU A 315 -22.04 5.43 -1.58
N GLU A 316 -23.25 5.87 -1.22
CA GLU A 316 -23.95 5.42 -0.02
C GLU A 316 -24.32 3.93 -0.14
N SER A 317 -24.89 3.51 -1.27
CA SER A 317 -25.20 2.09 -1.55
C SER A 317 -23.94 1.21 -1.53
N GLY A 318 -22.91 1.59 -2.27
CA GLY A 318 -21.67 0.81 -2.38
C GLY A 318 -20.94 0.70 -1.04
N THR A 319 -20.88 1.79 -0.28
CA THR A 319 -20.27 1.79 1.07
C THR A 319 -21.06 0.88 2.03
N LYS A 320 -22.39 0.88 1.95
CA LYS A 320 -23.23 -0.03 2.77
C LYS A 320 -22.92 -1.49 2.48
N ARG A 321 -22.87 -1.88 1.20
CA ARG A 321 -22.53 -3.27 0.79
C ARG A 321 -21.13 -3.68 1.26
N LEU A 322 -20.16 -2.77 1.16
CA LEU A 322 -18.80 -3.01 1.63
C LEU A 322 -18.74 -3.23 3.14
N ARG A 323 -19.46 -2.42 3.94
CA ARG A 323 -19.60 -2.64 5.39
C ARG A 323 -20.20 -4.01 5.71
N GLU A 324 -21.30 -4.35 5.07
CA GLU A 324 -22.00 -5.63 5.28
C GLU A 324 -21.13 -6.84 4.90
N SER A 325 -20.26 -6.68 3.90
CA SER A 325 -19.30 -7.71 3.50
C SER A 325 -18.08 -7.86 4.42
N GLY A 326 -17.88 -6.94 5.37
CA GLY A 326 -16.69 -6.90 6.23
C GLY A 326 -15.42 -6.43 5.50
N ASN A 327 -15.50 -5.90 4.28
CA ASN A 327 -14.34 -5.43 3.55
C ASN A 327 -13.89 -4.05 4.03
N ILE A 328 -13.14 -4.02 5.13
CA ILE A 328 -12.76 -2.79 5.84
C ILE A 328 -11.91 -1.86 4.98
N ALA A 329 -10.90 -2.39 4.28
CA ALA A 329 -9.97 -1.56 3.50
C ALA A 329 -10.69 -0.77 2.40
N PHE A 330 -11.58 -1.44 1.65
CA PHE A 330 -12.39 -0.77 0.65
C PHE A 330 -13.48 0.11 1.27
N THR A 331 -14.05 -0.27 2.41
CA THR A 331 -14.99 0.58 3.17
C THR A 331 -14.35 1.94 3.49
N VAL A 332 -13.14 1.95 4.05
CA VAL A 332 -12.40 3.18 4.36
C VAL A 332 -12.14 4.02 3.10
N LYS A 333 -11.68 3.38 2.01
CA LYS A 333 -11.47 4.04 0.71
C LYS A 333 -12.74 4.76 0.23
N GLN A 334 -13.89 4.10 0.32
CA GLN A 334 -15.16 4.69 -0.16
C GLN A 334 -15.76 5.71 0.81
N LEU A 335 -15.61 5.53 2.12
CA LEU A 335 -16.00 6.54 3.11
C LEU A 335 -15.28 7.87 2.89
N ARG A 336 -13.99 7.84 2.51
CA ARG A 336 -13.24 9.04 2.13
C ARG A 336 -13.85 9.75 0.93
N LYS A 337 -14.26 9.01 -0.10
CA LYS A 337 -14.93 9.59 -1.27
C LYS A 337 -16.31 10.13 -0.91
N LEU A 338 -17.08 9.38 -0.11
CA LEU A 338 -18.38 9.80 0.40
C LEU A 338 -18.25 11.10 1.21
N ALA A 339 -17.24 11.23 2.05
CA ALA A 339 -16.93 12.45 2.78
C ALA A 339 -16.75 13.67 1.84
N VAL A 340 -16.02 13.50 0.73
CA VAL A 340 -15.84 14.56 -0.28
C VAL A 340 -17.18 14.92 -0.92
N VAL A 341 -17.96 13.94 -1.35
CA VAL A 341 -19.27 14.17 -1.99
C VAL A 341 -20.28 14.77 -1.03
N ALA A 342 -20.36 14.28 0.22
CA ALA A 342 -21.21 14.82 1.26
C ALA A 342 -20.85 16.28 1.59
N GLY A 343 -19.56 16.64 1.53
CA GLY A 343 -19.07 18.00 1.76
C GLY A 343 -19.62 19.06 0.80
N THR A 344 -20.28 18.66 -0.29
CA THR A 344 -20.98 19.58 -1.21
C THR A 344 -22.31 20.09 -0.67
N GLY A 345 -22.92 19.39 0.29
CA GLY A 345 -24.27 19.74 0.80
C GLY A 345 -24.43 19.64 2.32
N SER A 346 -23.62 18.82 3.01
CA SER A 346 -23.67 18.67 4.46
C SER A 346 -22.28 18.42 5.04
N LEU A 347 -21.77 19.42 5.78
CA LEU A 347 -20.49 19.30 6.49
C LEU A 347 -20.54 18.31 7.65
N SER A 348 -21.70 18.11 8.28
CA SER A 348 -21.86 17.10 9.35
C SER A 348 -21.66 15.70 8.82
N ARG A 349 -22.40 15.35 7.75
CA ARG A 349 -22.28 14.03 7.10
C ARG A 349 -20.88 13.79 6.54
N SER A 350 -20.26 14.83 6.01
CA SER A 350 -18.86 14.77 5.59
C SER A 350 -17.95 14.39 6.75
N TRP A 351 -18.09 15.07 7.89
CA TRP A 351 -17.29 14.81 9.09
C TRP A 351 -17.54 13.43 9.69
N GLU A 352 -18.79 12.97 9.73
CA GLU A 352 -19.16 11.63 10.19
C GLU A 352 -18.45 10.56 9.36
N ALA A 353 -18.53 10.64 8.02
CA ALA A 353 -17.85 9.70 7.13
C ALA A 353 -16.32 9.75 7.25
N LEU A 354 -15.74 10.95 7.40
CA LEU A 354 -14.29 11.14 7.61
C LEU A 354 -13.81 10.55 8.95
N THR A 355 -14.58 10.75 10.02
CA THR A 355 -14.23 10.25 11.37
C THR A 355 -14.26 8.73 11.38
N GLU A 356 -15.32 8.13 10.83
CA GLU A 356 -15.43 6.68 10.70
C GLU A 356 -14.29 6.10 9.85
N ALA A 357 -13.98 6.73 8.70
CA ALA A 357 -12.87 6.31 7.85
C ALA A 357 -11.54 6.35 8.61
N HIS A 358 -11.29 7.41 9.39
CA HIS A 358 -10.08 7.57 10.18
C HIS A 358 -9.97 6.50 11.27
N ASP A 359 -11.03 6.27 12.03
CA ASP A 359 -11.01 5.31 13.15
C ASP A 359 -10.77 3.87 12.64
N LEU A 360 -11.43 3.50 11.55
CA LEU A 360 -11.18 2.22 10.87
C LEU A 360 -9.76 2.13 10.31
N ALA A 361 -9.26 3.20 9.69
CA ALA A 361 -7.91 3.21 9.13
C ALA A 361 -6.83 3.05 10.20
N CYS A 362 -6.99 3.75 11.34
CA CYS A 362 -6.10 3.61 12.50
C CYS A 362 -6.12 2.18 13.04
N LYS A 363 -7.32 1.63 13.29
CA LYS A 363 -7.48 0.28 13.87
C LYS A 363 -6.84 -0.81 13.00
N HIS A 364 -6.96 -0.70 11.68
CA HIS A 364 -6.53 -1.74 10.74
C HIS A 364 -5.19 -1.45 10.06
N GLY A 365 -4.47 -0.37 10.43
CA GLY A 365 -3.16 -0.04 9.86
C GLY A 365 -3.20 0.42 8.39
N LEU A 366 -4.29 1.07 7.96
CA LEU A 366 -4.50 1.52 6.57
C LEU A 366 -3.87 2.90 6.32
N THR A 367 -2.57 3.02 6.53
CA THR A 367 -1.88 4.32 6.55
C THR A 367 -1.89 5.05 5.22
N ASP A 368 -1.94 4.36 4.07
CA ASP A 368 -2.13 5.05 2.79
C ASP A 368 -3.45 5.84 2.76
N GLN A 369 -4.52 5.28 3.34
CA GLN A 369 -5.80 5.97 3.42
C GLN A 369 -5.75 7.15 4.41
N MET A 370 -5.06 7.00 5.54
CA MET A 370 -4.86 8.09 6.51
C MET A 370 -4.19 9.30 5.87
N ARG A 371 -3.07 9.08 5.17
CA ARG A 371 -2.36 10.14 4.44
C ARG A 371 -3.27 10.84 3.44
N GLN A 372 -4.04 10.08 2.64
CA GLN A 372 -4.96 10.66 1.67
C GLN A 372 -6.12 11.44 2.30
N MET A 373 -6.51 11.14 3.54
CA MET A 373 -7.52 11.92 4.27
C MET A 373 -6.95 13.27 4.74
N GLU A 374 -5.71 13.31 5.23
CA GLU A 374 -5.03 14.55 5.67
C GLU A 374 -4.87 15.56 4.52
N GLU A 375 -4.79 15.07 3.28
CA GLU A 375 -4.66 15.89 2.07
C GLU A 375 -6.01 16.48 1.60
N LEU A 376 -7.15 16.06 2.17
CA LEU A 376 -8.44 16.54 1.70
C LEU A 376 -8.65 18.03 2.06
N PRO A 377 -9.03 18.89 1.07
CA PRO A 377 -9.28 20.31 1.33
C PRO A 377 -10.36 20.58 2.40
N ILE A 378 -11.28 19.64 2.59
CA ILE A 378 -12.32 19.74 3.61
C ILE A 378 -11.77 19.63 5.04
N VAL A 379 -10.71 18.86 5.26
CA VAL A 379 -10.04 18.76 6.58
C VAL A 379 -9.47 20.11 6.99
N GLY A 380 -8.81 20.82 6.06
CA GLY A 380 -8.34 22.18 6.29
C GLY A 380 -9.46 23.17 6.63
N ARG A 381 -10.64 23.05 6.00
CA ARG A 381 -11.83 23.87 6.31
C ARG A 381 -12.41 23.56 7.69
N LEU A 382 -12.44 22.28 8.06
CA LEU A 382 -12.97 21.82 9.35
C LEU A 382 -12.06 22.18 10.52
N LEU A 383 -10.73 22.06 10.36
CA LEU A 383 -9.75 22.49 11.37
C LEU A 383 -9.81 24.00 11.62
N ARG A 384 -10.03 24.82 10.58
CA ARG A 384 -10.23 26.28 10.73
C ARG A 384 -11.50 26.62 11.54
N ARG A 385 -12.61 25.91 11.30
CA ARG A 385 -13.85 26.10 12.09
C ARG A 385 -13.69 25.74 13.57
N ARG A 386 -12.86 24.74 13.88
CA ARG A 386 -12.58 24.32 15.27
C ARG A 386 -11.70 25.33 16.01
N ARG A 387 -10.80 26.01 15.31
CA ARG A 387 -9.96 27.09 15.86
C ARG A 387 -10.70 28.41 16.06
N GLY A 388 -11.79 28.67 15.32
CA GLY A 388 -12.63 29.86 15.51
C GLY A 388 -13.74 29.71 16.56
N ARG A 389 -13.79 28.58 17.28
CA ARG A 389 -14.76 28.28 18.36
C ARG A 389 -14.08 28.08 19.73
N ARG A 390 -12.77 28.24 19.81
CA ARG A 390 -12.00 28.39 21.06
C ARG A 390 -11.59 29.85 21.15
#